data_AF-A0A519MCD3-F1
#
_entry.id   AF-A0A519MCD3-F1
#
_cell.length_a   1.000
_cell.length_b   1.000
_cell.length_c   1.000
_cell.angle_alpha   90.00
_cell.angle_beta   90.00
_cell.angle_gamma   90.00
#
_symmetry.space_group_name_H-M   'P 1'
#
loop_
_entity.id
_entity.type
_entity.pdbx_description
1 polymer ?
#
loop_
_entity_poly.entity_id
_entity_poly.type
_entity_poly.pdbx_seq_one_letter_code
_entity_poly.pdbx_strand_id
1 'polypeptide(L)'
;MEPTPQLEGGTYEILRSRLQKSGADLQTRLLALNNERKTVFGAIDTRLLGTTRITTTNNCVPWDMVPVGNKFIFGFNVVIGLKTETELSDVFGVYEYTNREFRALDLKLLEAPQFLEEFRNLYRYYKNTQFVKFAVLGPHLFMVFRVGKTPNDIKTFKWLLKDDTLTYLDNRSDHEYVFPPQHEFAWK
;
A
#
# COMPACT_ATOMS: atom_id res chain seq x y z
N MET A 1 39.53 -55.63 -35.36
CA MET A 1 38.87 -54.33 -35.15
C MET A 1 37.44 -54.62 -34.75
N GLU A 2 37.15 -54.54 -33.46
CA GLU A 2 35.78 -54.70 -32.96
C GLU A 2 34.93 -53.48 -33.36
N PRO A 3 33.66 -53.67 -33.76
CA PRO A 3 32.80 -52.58 -34.19
C PRO A 3 32.42 -51.71 -33.00
N THR A 4 32.66 -50.41 -33.14
CA THR A 4 32.24 -49.39 -32.18
C THR A 4 30.71 -49.32 -32.17
N PRO A 5 30.03 -49.36 -31.01
CA PRO A 5 28.58 -49.29 -30.98
C PRO A 5 28.13 -47.89 -31.38
N GLN A 6 27.35 -47.81 -32.45
CA GLN A 6 26.76 -46.60 -32.98
C GLN A 6 25.25 -46.65 -32.73
N LEU A 7 24.73 -45.55 -32.16
CA LEU A 7 23.31 -45.14 -31.98
C LEU A 7 22.60 -45.48 -30.65
N GLU A 8 23.01 -44.80 -29.57
CA GLU A 8 22.16 -44.49 -28.40
C GLU A 8 21.54 -43.06 -28.47
N GLY A 9 21.37 -42.51 -29.68
CA GLY A 9 20.82 -41.15 -29.88
C GLY A 9 19.29 -41.04 -29.95
N GLY A 10 18.57 -42.15 -30.15
CA GLY A 10 17.14 -42.10 -30.51
C GLY A 10 16.21 -41.77 -29.34
N THR A 11 16.29 -42.50 -28.23
CA THR A 11 15.24 -42.44 -27.19
C THR A 11 15.27 -41.14 -26.39
N TYR A 12 16.45 -40.65 -26.01
CA TYR A 12 16.60 -39.39 -25.28
C TYR A 12 16.14 -38.19 -26.12
N GLU A 13 16.55 -38.11 -27.38
CA GLU A 13 16.16 -37.02 -28.28
C GLU A 13 14.66 -37.01 -28.56
N ILE A 14 14.06 -38.19 -28.72
CA ILE A 14 12.60 -38.33 -28.89
C ILE A 14 11.85 -37.85 -27.64
N LEU A 15 12.27 -38.26 -26.43
CA LEU A 15 11.64 -37.83 -25.19
C LEU A 15 11.79 -36.32 -24.97
N ARG A 16 12.98 -35.77 -25.26
CA ARG A 16 13.25 -34.33 -25.20
C ARG A 16 12.36 -33.54 -26.16
N SER A 17 12.24 -34.00 -27.40
CA SER A 17 11.36 -33.38 -28.40
C SER A 17 9.89 -33.38 -27.97
N ARG A 18 9.40 -34.50 -27.39
CA ARG A 18 8.04 -34.59 -26.87
C ARG A 18 7.80 -33.63 -25.70
N LEU A 19 8.73 -33.55 -24.75
CA LEU A 19 8.62 -32.62 -23.62
C LEU A 19 8.62 -31.16 -24.09
N GLN A 20 9.46 -30.81 -25.06
CA GLN A 20 9.48 -29.47 -25.66
C GLN A 20 8.14 -29.15 -26.35
N LYS A 21 7.58 -30.09 -27.10
CA LYS A 21 6.28 -29.92 -27.76
C LYS A 21 5.14 -29.73 -26.74
N SER A 22 5.10 -30.55 -25.69
CA SER A 22 4.11 -30.41 -24.62
C SER A 22 4.27 -29.10 -23.85
N GLY A 23 5.51 -28.66 -23.61
CA GLY A 23 5.79 -27.36 -22.99
C GLY A 23 5.30 -26.18 -23.84
N ALA A 24 5.52 -26.23 -25.15
CA ALA A 24 5.05 -25.21 -26.08
C ALA A 24 3.51 -25.16 -26.18
N ASP A 25 2.84 -26.32 -26.20
CA ASP A 25 1.37 -26.39 -26.18
C ASP A 25 0.81 -25.82 -24.87
N LEU A 26 1.38 -26.21 -23.72
CA LEU A 26 0.99 -25.66 -22.42
C LEU A 26 1.16 -24.14 -22.35
N GLN A 27 2.30 -23.63 -22.82
CA GLN A 27 2.57 -22.20 -22.86
C GLN A 27 1.54 -21.46 -23.72
N THR A 28 1.19 -22.01 -24.88
CA THR A 28 0.18 -21.44 -25.78
C THR A 28 -1.18 -21.35 -25.10
N ARG A 29 -1.61 -22.42 -24.42
CA ARG A 29 -2.89 -22.44 -23.68
C ARG A 29 -2.89 -21.47 -22.50
N LEU A 30 -1.78 -21.38 -21.76
CA LEU A 30 -1.64 -20.42 -20.66
C LEU A 30 -1.70 -18.97 -21.14
N LEU A 31 -1.08 -18.66 -22.29
CA LEU A 31 -1.15 -17.34 -22.89
C LEU A 31 -2.57 -17.00 -23.34
N ALA A 32 -3.28 -17.94 -23.97
CA ALA A 32 -4.69 -17.78 -24.35
C ALA A 32 -5.58 -17.50 -23.12
N LEU A 33 -5.46 -18.34 -22.08
CA LEU A 33 -6.19 -18.17 -20.82
C LEU A 33 -5.88 -16.82 -20.15
N ASN A 34 -4.61 -16.42 -20.12
CA ASN A 34 -4.24 -15.14 -19.54
C ASN A 34 -4.81 -13.97 -20.35
N ASN A 35 -4.85 -14.06 -21.69
CA ASN A 35 -5.46 -13.03 -22.53
C ASN A 35 -6.97 -12.94 -22.30
N GLU A 36 -7.68 -14.08 -22.22
CA GLU A 36 -9.10 -14.08 -21.85
C GLU A 36 -9.31 -13.48 -20.44
N ARG A 37 -8.48 -13.86 -19.47
CA ARG A 37 -8.50 -13.26 -18.12
C ARG A 37 -8.32 -11.74 -18.18
N LYS A 38 -7.36 -11.25 -18.97
CA LYS A 38 -7.15 -9.81 -19.16
C LYS A 38 -8.37 -9.12 -19.79
N THR A 39 -9.06 -9.77 -20.72
CA THR A 39 -10.27 -9.24 -21.36
C THR A 39 -11.47 -9.21 -20.40
N VAL A 40 -11.69 -10.31 -19.65
CA VAL A 40 -12.84 -10.45 -18.74
C VAL A 40 -12.70 -9.55 -17.51
N PHE A 41 -11.52 -9.54 -16.89
CA PHE A 41 -11.30 -8.80 -15.65
C PHE A 41 -10.78 -7.38 -15.88
N GLY A 42 -10.47 -7.00 -17.12
CA GLY A 42 -9.81 -5.74 -17.44
C GLY A 42 -8.37 -5.72 -16.93
N ALA A 43 -7.41 -5.92 -17.82
CA ALA A 43 -6.02 -5.59 -17.50
C ALA A 43 -5.87 -4.07 -17.53
N ILE A 44 -5.89 -3.45 -16.36
CA ILE A 44 -5.35 -2.09 -16.22
C ILE A 44 -3.84 -2.24 -16.38
N ASP A 45 -3.34 -2.02 -17.60
CA ASP A 45 -1.90 -2.02 -17.87
C ASP A 45 -1.27 -0.83 -17.13
N THR A 46 -0.63 -1.11 -16.00
CA THR A 46 0.02 -0.11 -15.18
C THR A 46 1.35 0.28 -15.82
N ARG A 47 1.32 1.35 -16.61
CA ARG A 47 2.54 1.98 -17.12
C ARG A 47 3.01 3.08 -16.19
N LEU A 48 4.31 3.16 -15.95
CA LEU A 48 4.93 4.32 -15.28
C LEU A 48 4.69 5.57 -16.13
N LEU A 49 3.85 6.48 -15.64
CA LEU A 49 3.54 7.74 -16.32
C LEU A 49 4.61 8.82 -16.09
N GLY A 50 5.37 8.70 -15.01
CA GLY A 50 6.44 9.61 -14.64
C GLY A 50 6.99 9.32 -13.25
N THR A 51 8.14 9.91 -12.94
CA THR A 51 8.78 9.86 -11.63
C THR A 51 8.94 11.28 -11.12
N THR A 52 8.54 11.54 -9.88
CA THR A 52 8.79 12.82 -9.22
C THR A 52 9.43 12.59 -7.86
N ARG A 53 10.16 13.59 -7.39
CA ARG A 53 10.69 13.63 -6.04
C ARG A 53 9.83 14.56 -5.19
N ILE A 54 9.32 14.06 -4.08
CA ILE A 54 8.67 14.86 -3.04
C ILE A 54 9.73 15.27 -2.03
N THR A 55 9.92 16.56 -1.83
CA THR A 55 10.82 17.11 -0.81
C THR A 55 10.01 17.51 0.41
N THR A 56 10.36 16.96 1.57
CA THR A 56 9.80 17.34 2.87
C THR A 56 10.67 18.39 3.54
N THR A 57 10.06 19.24 4.37
CA THR A 57 10.78 20.30 5.11
C THR A 57 11.79 19.72 6.10
N ASN A 58 11.40 18.63 6.78
CA ASN A 58 12.18 17.99 7.83
C ASN A 58 12.68 16.62 7.37
N ASN A 59 13.77 16.16 7.99
CA ASN A 59 14.23 14.78 7.82
C ASN A 59 13.19 13.82 8.43
N CYS A 60 12.65 12.93 7.60
CA CYS A 60 11.60 12.02 7.99
C CYS A 60 11.77 10.64 7.34
N VAL A 61 11.15 9.64 7.96
CA VAL A 61 10.97 8.32 7.37
C VAL A 61 9.58 8.27 6.74
N PRO A 62 9.45 8.01 5.43
CA PRO A 62 8.15 7.85 4.79
C PRO A 62 7.53 6.49 5.18
N TRP A 63 6.21 6.45 5.40
CA TRP A 63 5.53 5.22 5.84
C TRP A 63 4.40 4.80 4.93
N ASP A 64 3.48 5.71 4.57
CA ASP A 64 2.33 5.32 3.76
C ASP A 64 1.71 6.53 3.02
N MET A 65 0.85 6.25 2.06
CA MET A 65 0.04 7.26 1.37
C MET A 65 -1.35 6.75 1.04
N VAL A 66 -2.33 7.64 1.01
CA VAL A 66 -3.70 7.30 0.63
C VAL A 66 -4.30 8.38 -0.28
N PRO A 67 -4.95 7.99 -1.40
CA PRO A 67 -5.66 8.94 -2.24
C PRO A 67 -6.96 9.41 -1.58
N VAL A 68 -7.29 10.68 -1.82
CA VAL A 68 -8.54 11.35 -1.44
C VAL A 68 -8.93 12.19 -2.64
N GLY A 69 -9.69 11.60 -3.56
CA GLY A 69 -9.98 12.21 -4.86
C GLY A 69 -8.73 12.44 -5.71
N ASN A 70 -8.52 13.68 -6.16
CA ASN A 70 -7.32 14.10 -6.90
C ASN A 70 -6.13 14.46 -5.99
N LYS A 71 -6.32 14.37 -4.68
CA LYS A 71 -5.28 14.62 -3.67
C LYS A 71 -4.81 13.29 -3.10
N PHE A 72 -3.67 13.31 -2.43
CA PHE A 72 -3.29 12.22 -1.54
C PHE A 72 -2.70 12.80 -0.26
N ILE A 73 -2.89 12.03 0.81
CA ILE A 73 -2.25 12.28 2.10
C ILE A 73 -1.03 11.38 2.14
N PHE A 74 0.10 11.97 2.48
CA PHE A 74 1.35 11.28 2.71
C PHE A 74 1.66 11.28 4.20
N GLY A 75 1.88 10.10 4.76
CA GLY A 75 2.20 9.88 6.15
C GLY A 75 3.67 9.53 6.32
N PHE A 76 4.33 10.22 7.23
CA PHE A 76 5.74 10.05 7.55
C PHE A 76 5.97 10.28 9.04
N ASN A 77 7.16 9.94 9.52
CA ASN A 77 7.57 10.22 10.89
C ASN A 77 8.84 11.08 10.84
N VAL A 78 8.76 12.34 11.29
CA VAL A 78 9.92 13.22 11.42
C VAL A 78 10.82 12.73 12.56
N VAL A 79 12.13 12.77 12.34
CA VAL A 79 13.12 12.56 13.40
C VAL A 79 13.18 13.84 14.24
N ILE A 80 12.48 13.85 15.37
CA ILE A 80 12.39 15.02 16.25
C ILE A 80 13.73 15.20 16.98
N GLY A 81 14.46 16.25 16.59
CA GLY A 81 15.73 16.63 17.24
C GLY A 81 15.50 17.56 18.44
N LEU A 82 15.26 18.85 18.17
CA LEU A 82 15.12 19.89 19.19
C LEU A 82 13.66 20.31 19.45
N LYS A 83 12.71 19.84 18.64
CA LYS A 83 11.28 20.15 18.80
C LYS A 83 10.72 19.43 20.02
N THR A 84 9.94 20.14 20.84
CA THR A 84 9.34 19.58 22.06
C THR A 84 7.99 18.93 21.80
N GLU A 85 7.26 19.41 20.80
CA GLU A 85 5.93 18.90 20.43
C GLU A 85 5.91 18.50 18.95
N THR A 86 5.12 17.45 18.64
CA THR A 86 4.87 16.99 17.28
C THR A 86 3.67 17.73 16.71
N GLU A 87 3.88 18.43 15.59
CA GLU A 87 2.80 19.11 14.87
C GLU A 87 2.19 18.18 13.81
N LEU A 88 1.01 18.53 13.31
CA LEU A 88 0.36 17.75 12.25
C LEU A 88 1.24 17.66 10.99
N SER A 89 1.94 18.75 10.66
CA SER A 89 2.89 18.81 9.54
C SER A 89 4.16 18.00 9.73
N ASP A 90 4.43 17.50 10.94
CA ASP A 90 5.55 16.59 11.21
C ASP A 90 5.17 15.12 10.95
N VAL A 91 3.89 14.84 10.69
CA VAL A 91 3.35 13.49 10.47
C VAL A 91 2.68 13.35 9.10
N PHE A 92 2.03 14.42 8.64
CA PHE A 92 1.27 14.40 7.39
C PHE A 92 1.68 15.52 6.44
N GLY A 93 1.62 15.22 5.15
CA GLY A 93 1.64 16.17 4.06
C GLY A 93 0.47 15.89 3.12
N VAL A 94 -0.17 16.94 2.61
CA VAL A 94 -1.23 16.80 1.61
C VAL A 94 -0.69 17.32 0.28
N TYR A 95 -0.98 16.59 -0.78
CA TYR A 95 -0.48 16.91 -2.11
C TYR A 95 -1.58 16.71 -3.14
N GLU A 96 -1.59 17.56 -4.17
CA GLU A 96 -2.42 17.39 -5.34
C GLU A 96 -1.62 16.78 -6.49
N TYR A 97 -2.22 15.85 -7.23
CA TYR A 97 -1.66 15.36 -8.48
C TYR A 97 -2.30 16.09 -9.66
N THR A 98 -1.56 17.01 -10.26
CA THR A 98 -2.01 17.83 -11.39
C THR A 98 -0.90 17.91 -12.43
N ASN A 99 -1.23 17.75 -13.72
CA ASN A 99 -0.27 17.83 -14.84
C ASN A 99 0.96 16.91 -14.70
N ARG A 100 0.77 15.70 -14.15
CA ARG A 100 1.84 14.72 -13.87
C ARG A 100 2.87 15.18 -12.84
N GLU A 101 2.56 16.22 -12.06
CA GLU A 101 3.38 16.73 -10.97
C GLU A 101 2.62 16.63 -9.65
N PHE A 102 3.38 16.50 -8.56
CA PHE A 102 2.85 16.52 -7.21
C PHE A 102 3.10 17.90 -6.60
N ARG A 103 2.03 18.60 -6.23
CA ARG A 103 2.09 19.93 -5.63
C ARG A 103 1.68 19.85 -4.18
N ALA A 104 2.53 20.34 -3.28
CA ALA A 104 2.20 20.43 -1.86
C ALA A 104 1.02 21.38 -1.66
N LEU A 105 0.05 20.95 -0.85
CA LEU A 105 -1.08 21.72 -0.38
C LEU A 105 -0.96 21.99 1.12
N ASP A 106 -1.81 22.87 1.62
CA ASP A 106 -2.02 23.01 3.06
C ASP A 106 -2.72 21.78 3.66
N LEU A 107 -2.70 21.69 4.99
CA LEU A 107 -3.27 20.57 5.73
C LEU A 107 -4.77 20.76 6.02
N LYS A 108 -5.46 21.72 5.38
CA LYS A 108 -6.87 22.03 5.67
C LYS A 108 -7.80 20.83 5.56
N LEU A 109 -7.48 19.87 4.69
CA LEU A 109 -8.20 18.60 4.56
C LEU A 109 -8.27 17.81 5.89
N LEU A 110 -7.29 18.02 6.76
CA LEU A 110 -7.12 17.35 8.04
C LEU A 110 -7.40 18.25 9.25
N GLU A 111 -7.72 19.53 9.06
CA GLU A 111 -7.85 20.51 10.16
C GLU A 111 -9.24 20.48 10.85
N ALA A 112 -9.80 19.29 11.05
CA ALA A 112 -11.01 19.13 11.86
C ALA A 112 -10.68 19.46 13.34
N PRO A 113 -11.37 20.40 14.01
CA PRO A 113 -10.99 20.87 15.35
C PRO A 113 -10.88 19.77 16.39
N GLN A 114 -11.83 18.82 16.37
CA GLN A 114 -11.83 17.67 17.28
C GLN A 114 -10.62 16.76 17.03
N PHE A 115 -10.29 16.50 15.75
CA PHE A 115 -9.11 15.72 15.39
C PHE A 115 -7.82 16.40 15.85
N LEU A 116 -7.68 17.71 15.66
CA LEU A 116 -6.48 18.45 16.10
C LEU A 116 -6.27 18.39 17.62
N GLU A 117 -7.35 18.41 18.39
CA GLU A 117 -7.28 18.23 19.84
C GLU A 117 -6.87 16.80 20.21
N GLU A 118 -7.54 15.80 19.63
CA GLU A 118 -7.28 14.39 19.94
C GLU A 118 -5.90 13.93 19.45
N PHE A 119 -5.41 14.47 18.33
CA PHE A 119 -4.06 14.26 17.81
C PHE A 119 -3.00 14.81 18.78
N ARG A 120 -3.19 16.04 19.28
CA ARG A 120 -2.28 16.61 20.30
C ARG A 120 -2.29 15.79 21.58
N ASN A 121 -3.47 15.32 22.00
CA ASN A 121 -3.59 14.45 23.17
C ASN A 121 -2.86 13.12 22.96
N LEU A 122 -2.93 12.51 21.78
CA LEU A 122 -2.20 11.28 21.45
C LEU A 122 -0.70 11.43 21.72
N TYR A 123 -0.06 12.45 21.14
CA TYR A 123 1.37 12.69 21.33
C TYR A 123 1.73 13.15 22.76
N ARG A 124 0.81 13.81 23.47
CA ARG A 124 0.99 14.20 24.87
C ARG A 124 1.01 13.00 25.82
N TYR A 125 0.07 12.06 25.64
CA TYR A 125 -0.09 10.93 26.55
C TYR A 125 0.79 9.73 26.17
N TYR A 126 1.10 9.54 24.89
CA TYR A 126 1.86 8.39 24.40
C TYR A 126 3.18 8.82 23.78
N LYS A 127 4.26 8.74 24.56
CA LYS A 127 5.61 9.19 24.16
C LYS A 127 6.19 8.48 22.94
N ASN A 128 5.80 7.23 22.70
CA ASN A 128 6.31 6.41 21.59
C ASN A 128 5.32 6.36 20.41
N THR A 129 4.49 7.39 20.26
CA THR A 129 3.52 7.48 19.16
C THR A 129 4.25 7.55 17.82
N GLN A 130 3.89 6.64 16.92
CA GLN A 130 4.39 6.63 15.55
C GLN A 130 3.24 6.38 14.60
N PHE A 131 3.18 7.15 13.51
CA PHE A 131 2.28 6.83 12.40
C PHE A 131 2.75 5.54 11.73
N VAL A 132 1.80 4.64 11.42
CA VAL A 132 2.09 3.33 10.84
C VAL A 132 1.54 3.23 9.42
N LYS A 133 0.25 3.50 9.23
CA LYS A 133 -0.38 3.34 7.92
C LYS A 133 -1.74 4.01 7.83
N PHE A 134 -2.20 4.14 6.60
CA PHE A 134 -3.59 4.37 6.26
C PHE A 134 -4.28 3.02 5.99
N ALA A 135 -5.52 2.88 6.41
CA ALA A 135 -6.34 1.72 6.10
C ALA A 135 -7.72 2.15 5.65
N VAL A 136 -8.07 1.83 4.40
CA VAL A 136 -9.39 2.09 3.84
C VAL A 136 -10.25 0.83 4.00
N LEU A 137 -11.33 0.94 4.76
CA LEU A 137 -12.28 -0.14 5.02
C LEU A 137 -13.69 0.36 4.67
N GLY A 138 -14.18 -0.04 3.49
CA GLY A 138 -15.43 0.49 2.94
C GLY A 138 -15.34 2.01 2.73
N PRO A 139 -16.29 2.81 3.25
CA PRO A 139 -16.26 4.27 3.12
C PRO A 139 -15.39 4.95 4.19
N HIS A 140 -14.66 4.19 5.02
CA HIS A 140 -13.89 4.75 6.12
C HIS A 140 -12.39 4.68 5.87
N LEU A 141 -11.72 5.78 6.20
CA LEU A 141 -10.27 5.87 6.29
C LEU A 141 -9.85 5.85 7.76
N PHE A 142 -9.01 4.90 8.12
CA PHE A 142 -8.35 4.84 9.42
C PHE A 142 -6.91 5.32 9.28
N MET A 143 -6.52 6.29 10.09
CA MET A 143 -5.12 6.66 10.30
C MET A 143 -4.61 5.92 11.52
N VAL A 144 -3.71 4.96 11.32
CA VAL A 144 -3.27 4.03 12.36
C VAL A 144 -1.95 4.49 12.95
N PHE A 145 -1.94 4.64 14.27
CA PHE A 145 -0.78 4.99 15.08
C PHE A 145 -0.45 3.84 16.02
N ARG A 146 0.84 3.53 16.16
CA ARG A 146 1.32 2.66 17.23
C ARG A 146 1.64 3.52 18.44
N VAL A 147 1.11 3.18 19.60
CA VAL A 147 1.30 3.93 20.84
C VAL A 147 2.12 3.16 21.89
N GLY A 148 2.25 1.84 21.72
CA GLY A 148 2.97 0.98 22.63
C GLY A 148 4.16 0.25 22.02
N LYS A 149 4.62 -0.76 22.77
CA LYS A 149 5.76 -1.60 22.40
C LYS A 149 5.37 -2.72 21.43
N THR A 150 4.11 -3.17 21.47
CA THR A 150 3.64 -4.26 20.61
C THR A 150 3.03 -3.70 19.33
N PRO A 151 3.07 -4.44 18.21
CA PRO A 151 2.41 -4.02 16.97
C PRO A 151 0.89 -3.86 17.09
N ASN A 152 0.28 -4.50 18.08
CA ASN A 152 -1.17 -4.46 18.33
C ASN A 152 -1.59 -3.31 19.26
N ASP A 153 -0.65 -2.65 19.93
CA ASP A 153 -0.97 -1.49 20.76
C ASP A 153 -1.09 -0.24 19.88
N ILE A 154 -2.27 -0.09 19.31
CA ILE A 154 -2.60 0.92 18.31
C ILE A 154 -3.69 1.86 18.77
N LYS A 155 -3.65 3.06 18.20
CA LYS A 155 -4.73 4.03 18.19
C LYS A 155 -5.06 4.41 16.75
N THR A 156 -6.33 4.63 16.49
CA THR A 156 -6.84 4.93 15.16
C THR A 156 -7.65 6.20 15.20
N PHE A 157 -7.50 7.01 14.15
CA PHE A 157 -8.42 8.11 13.85
C PHE A 157 -9.28 7.69 12.67
N LYS A 158 -10.59 7.64 12.88
CA LYS A 158 -11.56 7.23 11.88
C LYS A 158 -12.12 8.45 11.16
N TRP A 159 -12.10 8.37 9.84
CA TRP A 159 -12.60 9.39 8.94
C TRP A 159 -13.61 8.75 7.99
N LEU A 160 -14.66 9.48 7.64
CA LEU A 160 -15.51 9.16 6.51
C LEU A 160 -14.88 9.71 5.24
N LEU A 161 -14.57 8.82 4.30
CA LEU A 161 -14.10 9.12 2.96
C LEU A 161 -15.30 9.07 2.01
N LYS A 162 -15.73 10.23 1.53
CA LYS A 162 -16.82 10.34 0.57
C LYS A 162 -16.42 11.26 -0.57
N ASP A 163 -16.44 10.71 -1.78
CA ASP A 163 -15.99 11.37 -3.00
C ASP A 163 -14.54 11.87 -2.82
N ASP A 164 -14.36 13.20 -2.73
CA ASP A 164 -13.06 13.86 -2.56
C ASP A 164 -12.94 14.54 -1.18
N THR A 165 -13.83 14.20 -0.25
CA THR A 165 -13.91 14.84 1.07
C THR A 165 -13.64 13.87 2.20
N LEU A 166 -12.97 14.37 3.23
CA LEU A 166 -12.75 13.67 4.48
C LEU A 166 -13.50 14.37 5.60
N THR A 167 -14.32 13.61 6.31
CA THR A 167 -15.02 14.08 7.52
C THR A 167 -14.52 13.30 8.71
N TYR A 168 -14.01 13.98 9.73
CA TYR A 168 -13.57 13.33 10.95
C TYR A 168 -14.76 12.73 11.72
N LEU A 169 -14.60 11.50 12.22
CA LEU A 169 -15.63 10.82 13.01
C LEU A 169 -15.23 10.72 14.48
N ASP A 170 -14.21 9.93 14.82
CA ASP A 170 -13.75 9.70 16.19
C ASP A 170 -12.39 8.99 16.27
N ASN A 171 -11.88 8.79 17.49
CA ASN A 171 -10.65 8.04 17.80
C ASN A 171 -10.87 6.80 18.70
N ARG A 172 -12.09 6.24 18.71
CA ARG A 172 -12.50 5.14 19.60
C ARG A 172 -12.86 3.86 18.83
N SER A 173 -12.83 3.92 17.50
CA SER A 173 -13.08 2.79 16.60
C SER A 173 -11.84 1.90 16.34
N ASP A 174 -10.89 1.82 17.28
CA ASP A 174 -9.69 0.97 17.15
C ASP A 174 -10.03 -0.50 16.85
N HIS A 175 -11.12 -0.98 17.43
CA HIS A 175 -11.62 -2.36 17.28
C HIS A 175 -12.24 -2.63 15.90
N GLU A 176 -12.61 -1.59 15.14
CA GLU A 176 -13.09 -1.74 13.77
C GLU A 176 -11.95 -1.91 12.77
N TYR A 177 -10.74 -1.47 13.14
CA TYR A 177 -9.55 -1.72 12.36
C TYR A 177 -9.09 -3.17 12.58
N VAL A 178 -9.49 -4.03 11.65
CA VAL A 178 -9.11 -5.44 11.62
C VAL A 178 -8.43 -5.73 10.29
N PHE A 179 -7.37 -6.54 10.35
CA PHE A 179 -6.76 -7.05 9.12
C PHE A 179 -7.73 -7.98 8.40
N PRO A 180 -7.81 -7.92 7.06
CA PRO A 180 -8.59 -8.90 6.32
C PRO A 180 -8.08 -10.31 6.66
N PRO A 181 -8.95 -11.33 6.67
CA PRO A 181 -8.52 -12.69 6.88
C PRO A 181 -7.47 -13.06 5.82
N GLN A 182 -6.38 -13.70 6.27
CA GLN A 182 -5.27 -14.07 5.38
C GLN A 182 -5.72 -15.02 4.27
N HIS A 183 -6.76 -15.80 4.53
CA HIS A 183 -7.33 -16.76 3.60
C HIS A 183 -8.83 -16.50 3.44
N GLU A 184 -9.34 -16.66 2.22
CA GLU A 184 -10.77 -16.59 1.93
C GLU A 184 -11.56 -17.81 2.45
N PHE A 185 -10.87 -18.77 3.05
CA PHE A 185 -11.45 -20.01 3.58
C PHE A 185 -10.92 -20.33 4.97
N ALA A 186 -11.79 -20.92 5.79
CA ALA A 186 -11.38 -21.53 7.05
C ALA A 186 -10.83 -22.93 6.75
N TRP A 187 -9.62 -23.22 7.24
CA TRP A 187 -9.09 -24.57 7.22
C TRP A 187 -9.99 -25.47 8.08
N LYS A 188 -10.45 -26.58 7.50
CA LYS A 188 -11.18 -27.65 8.18
C LYS A 188 -10.29 -28.87 8.27
#